data_AF-A0A938NS58-F1
#
_entry.id   AF-A0A938NS58-F1
#
_cell.length_a   1.000
_cell.length_b   1.000
_cell.length_c   1.000
_cell.angle_alpha   90.00
_cell.angle_beta   90.00
_cell.angle_gamma   90.00
#
_symmetry.space_group_name_H-M   'P 1'
#
loop_
_entity.id
_entity.type
_entity.pdbx_description
1 polymer ?
#
loop_
_entity_poly.entity_id
_entity_poly.type
_entity_poly.pdbx_seq_one_letter_code
_entity_poly.pdbx_strand_id
1 'polypeptide(L)'
;MMNKRIELFFLGVALVAGSVRADRLQTVGVDVDVNWTNVNNWVNSGNQNVLPGESDEVRIGSGTVRLTTSVIVGNLKVGAMAAKGRLIIDGGSLVTMNLKDYNSAAYKSGGSIHVKNGGSALFNSTVFLVGWSNCPSGSLTIDQGTVRVSGFYCHNRFCSATNGLNTRTTINAGGLLDVNKLELSGGVVDVAGGTLIIRSASIDDVKQLVTDGRIIAMGGVDGWKIKVSLEDETGFVRVVAEEEAITLGSLTPVVRAHTGEMAKTNAAT
;
A
#
# COMPACT_ATOMS: atom_id res chain seq x y z
N MET A 1 44.12 66.24 -31.61
CA MET A 1 43.75 65.31 -30.52
C MET A 1 42.89 64.20 -31.11
N MET A 2 43.29 62.95 -30.82
CA MET A 2 42.53 61.69 -30.85
C MET A 2 41.56 61.42 -32.01
N ASN A 3 42.01 60.57 -32.94
CA ASN A 3 41.17 59.56 -33.57
C ASN A 3 41.80 58.19 -33.29
N LYS A 4 41.22 57.41 -32.39
CA LYS A 4 41.57 55.99 -32.19
C LYS A 4 40.33 55.16 -32.50
N ARG A 5 40.47 54.31 -33.53
CA ARG A 5 39.55 53.21 -33.85
C ARG A 5 39.57 52.19 -32.71
N ILE A 6 38.41 51.65 -32.37
CA ILE A 6 38.27 50.39 -31.63
C ILE A 6 37.29 49.53 -32.44
N GLU A 7 37.84 48.55 -33.14
CA GLU A 7 37.12 47.37 -33.60
C GLU A 7 36.94 46.44 -32.40
N LEU A 8 35.72 45.98 -32.15
CA LEU A 8 35.48 44.84 -31.25
C LEU A 8 34.78 43.73 -32.02
N PHE A 9 35.45 42.58 -32.03
CA PHE A 9 35.08 41.33 -32.66
C PHE A 9 34.77 40.31 -31.56
N PHE A 10 33.83 39.39 -31.84
CA PHE A 10 33.43 38.19 -31.07
C PHE A 10 32.64 38.47 -29.77
N LEU A 11 31.65 37.68 -29.36
CA LEU A 11 31.53 36.22 -29.46
C LEU A 11 30.05 35.84 -29.30
N GLY A 12 29.58 34.90 -30.12
CA GLY A 12 28.23 34.37 -30.07
C GLY A 12 27.94 33.61 -28.78
N VAL A 13 26.81 33.92 -28.16
CA VAL A 13 26.15 33.02 -27.21
C VAL A 13 24.97 32.41 -27.93
N ALA A 14 25.14 31.14 -28.32
CA ALA A 14 24.05 30.30 -28.77
C ALA A 14 23.04 30.18 -27.61
N LEU A 15 21.85 30.76 -27.80
CA LEU A 15 20.73 30.56 -26.91
C LEU A 15 20.28 29.10 -27.07
N VAL A 16 20.76 28.22 -26.18
CA VAL A 16 20.21 26.88 -26.05
C VAL A 16 18.79 27.04 -25.53
N ALA A 17 17.81 26.94 -26.43
CA ALA A 17 16.41 26.72 -26.09
C ALA A 17 16.29 25.32 -25.47
N GLY A 18 16.76 25.19 -24.24
CA GLY A 18 16.45 24.07 -23.38
C GLY A 18 14.97 24.13 -23.12
N SER A 19 14.22 23.22 -23.74
CA SER A 19 12.85 22.93 -23.37
C SER A 19 12.88 22.35 -21.96
N VAL A 20 12.85 23.23 -20.97
CA VAL A 20 12.47 22.86 -19.62
C VAL A 20 11.01 22.45 -19.73
N ARG A 21 10.76 21.14 -19.92
CA ARG A 21 9.52 20.56 -19.43
C ARG A 21 9.54 20.89 -17.95
N ALA A 22 8.77 21.90 -17.57
CA ALA A 22 8.39 22.07 -16.21
C ALA A 22 7.61 20.80 -15.87
N ASP A 23 8.31 19.79 -15.33
CA ASP A 23 7.72 18.94 -14.33
C ASP A 23 7.22 19.91 -13.28
N ARG A 24 5.94 20.27 -13.42
CA ARG A 24 5.24 21.10 -12.46
C ARG A 24 5.12 20.23 -11.22
N LEU A 25 6.19 20.23 -10.43
CA LEU A 25 6.16 19.95 -9.00
C LEU A 25 5.16 20.95 -8.45
N GLN A 26 3.89 20.58 -8.51
CA GLN A 26 2.85 21.23 -7.76
C GLN A 26 3.22 20.93 -6.32
N THR A 27 3.87 21.89 -5.67
CA THR A 27 4.01 21.95 -4.23
C THR A 27 2.58 21.89 -3.70
N VAL A 28 2.16 20.68 -3.32
CA VAL A 28 0.88 20.44 -2.66
C VAL A 28 0.93 21.26 -1.38
N GLY A 29 0.15 22.34 -1.39
CA GLY A 29 -0.03 23.19 -0.25
C GLY A 29 -0.43 22.35 0.95
N VAL A 30 -0.01 22.78 2.13
CA VAL A 30 -0.45 22.24 3.40
C VAL A 30 -1.93 22.59 3.54
N ASP A 31 -2.81 21.84 2.88
CA ASP A 31 -4.25 22.10 2.84
C ASP A 31 -4.89 21.41 4.05
N VAL A 32 -5.58 22.21 4.87
CA VAL A 32 -6.23 21.78 6.13
C VAL A 32 -7.48 20.94 5.91
N ASP A 33 -7.95 20.84 4.67
CA ASP A 33 -9.10 20.03 4.28
C ASP A 33 -8.65 18.73 3.62
N VAL A 34 -8.68 17.64 4.39
CA VAL A 34 -8.31 16.27 3.97
C VAL A 34 -9.43 15.55 3.21
N ASN A 35 -10.58 16.17 2.94
CA ASN A 35 -11.73 15.45 2.38
C ASN A 35 -11.50 15.04 0.91
N TRP A 36 -12.10 13.91 0.51
CA TRP A 36 -12.11 13.44 -0.88
C TRP A 36 -12.67 14.49 -1.85
N THR A 37 -13.63 15.30 -1.40
CA THR A 37 -14.25 16.33 -2.22
C THR A 37 -13.32 17.48 -2.58
N ASN A 38 -12.20 17.63 -1.87
CA ASN A 38 -11.17 18.60 -2.21
C ASN A 38 -10.28 18.03 -3.33
N VAL A 39 -10.47 18.55 -4.54
CA VAL A 39 -9.76 18.15 -5.77
C VAL A 39 -8.24 18.39 -5.68
N ASN A 40 -7.77 19.21 -4.75
CA ASN A 40 -6.33 19.44 -4.56
C ASN A 40 -5.61 18.26 -3.90
N ASN A 41 -6.34 17.34 -3.27
CA ASN A 41 -5.74 16.23 -2.52
C ASN A 41 -5.39 15.00 -3.38
N TRP A 42 -5.81 14.99 -4.64
CA TRP A 42 -5.58 13.89 -5.57
C TRP A 42 -5.50 14.41 -7.01
N VAL A 43 -5.08 13.55 -7.94
CA VAL A 43 -5.09 13.82 -9.38
C VAL A 43 -5.81 12.67 -10.07
N ASN A 44 -6.68 12.98 -11.03
CA ASN A 44 -7.27 11.98 -11.92
C ASN A 44 -6.71 12.11 -13.34
N SER A 45 -6.77 11.01 -14.11
CA SER A 45 -6.28 10.97 -15.50
C SER A 45 -7.15 11.70 -16.51
N GLY A 46 -8.41 12.04 -16.17
CA GLY A 46 -9.37 12.71 -17.05
C GLY A 46 -9.38 14.24 -16.92
N ASN A 47 -9.74 14.77 -15.74
CA ASN A 47 -9.87 16.21 -15.50
C ASN A 47 -9.62 16.59 -14.02
N GLN A 48 -8.51 17.29 -13.77
CA GLN A 48 -7.98 17.60 -12.43
C GLN A 48 -8.88 18.49 -11.56
N ASN A 49 -10.02 18.97 -12.07
CA ASN A 49 -10.94 19.86 -11.35
C ASN A 49 -12.32 19.23 -11.10
N VAL A 50 -12.51 17.94 -11.38
CA VAL A 50 -13.81 17.26 -11.23
C VAL A 50 -13.62 15.95 -10.48
N LEU A 51 -14.55 15.65 -9.57
CA LEU A 51 -14.58 14.39 -8.83
C LEU A 51 -14.37 13.19 -9.76
N PRO A 52 -13.51 12.21 -9.40
CA PRO A 52 -13.23 11.08 -10.26
C PRO A 52 -14.46 10.17 -10.38
N GLY A 53 -14.67 9.63 -11.56
CA GLY A 53 -15.68 8.61 -11.85
C GLY A 53 -15.09 7.22 -12.07
N GLU A 54 -15.95 6.28 -12.43
CA GLU A 54 -15.65 4.84 -12.51
C GLU A 54 -14.58 4.45 -13.53
N SER A 55 -14.25 5.34 -14.47
CA SER A 55 -13.20 5.12 -15.49
C SER A 55 -11.88 5.80 -15.14
N ASP A 56 -11.83 6.61 -14.08
CA ASP A 56 -10.67 7.43 -13.77
C ASP A 56 -9.62 6.68 -12.94
N GLU A 57 -8.35 6.85 -13.29
CA GLU A 57 -7.27 6.53 -12.37
C GLU A 57 -7.05 7.71 -11.41
N VAL A 58 -7.13 7.45 -10.11
CA VAL A 58 -6.91 8.43 -9.04
C VAL A 58 -5.55 8.20 -8.40
N ARG A 59 -4.78 9.28 -8.27
CA ARG A 59 -3.45 9.31 -7.71
C ARG A 59 -3.41 10.21 -6.47
N ILE A 60 -2.94 9.68 -5.36
CA ILE A 60 -2.73 10.42 -4.11
C ILE A 60 -1.22 10.56 -3.90
N GLY A 61 -0.73 11.78 -4.02
CA GLY A 61 0.70 12.09 -4.02
C GLY A 61 1.28 12.44 -2.66
N SER A 62 0.70 13.46 -2.02
CA SER A 62 1.15 13.98 -0.73
C SER A 62 -0.05 14.31 0.14
N GLY A 63 0.14 14.18 1.46
CA GLY A 63 -0.91 14.50 2.42
C GLY A 63 -1.86 13.34 2.66
N THR A 64 -3.01 13.66 3.26
CA THR A 64 -4.02 12.69 3.66
C THR A 64 -5.32 13.01 2.94
N VAL A 65 -5.90 11.99 2.31
CA VAL A 65 -7.26 12.03 1.79
C VAL A 65 -8.15 11.18 2.70
N ARG A 66 -9.33 11.69 3.05
CA ARG A 66 -10.33 11.03 3.88
C ARG A 66 -11.64 10.87 3.12
N LEU A 67 -12.18 9.66 3.12
CA LEU A 67 -13.48 9.30 2.59
C LEU A 67 -14.43 9.05 3.76
N THR A 68 -15.45 9.88 3.86
CA THR A 68 -16.61 9.67 4.75
C THR A 68 -17.88 9.33 3.98
N THR A 69 -17.78 9.32 2.65
CA THR A 69 -18.86 8.99 1.71
C THR A 69 -18.43 7.85 0.78
N SER A 70 -19.37 7.37 -0.03
CA SER A 70 -19.12 6.35 -1.05
C SER A 70 -18.56 6.95 -2.33
N VAL A 71 -17.50 6.34 -2.87
CA VAL A 71 -16.86 6.75 -4.13
C VAL A 71 -16.56 5.53 -4.99
N ILE A 72 -16.66 5.71 -6.31
CA ILE A 72 -16.33 4.69 -7.30
C ILE A 72 -15.31 5.29 -8.26
N VAL A 73 -14.20 4.59 -8.47
CA VAL A 73 -13.10 5.01 -9.35
C VAL A 73 -12.69 3.87 -10.27
N GLY A 74 -11.95 4.17 -11.32
CA GLY A 74 -11.33 3.13 -12.16
C GLY A 74 -10.22 2.42 -11.39
N ASN A 75 -9.15 3.15 -11.10
CA ASN A 75 -7.97 2.66 -10.37
C ASN A 75 -7.57 3.62 -9.25
N LEU A 76 -6.91 3.11 -8.22
CA LEU A 76 -6.32 3.89 -7.14
C LEU A 76 -4.82 3.64 -7.02
N LYS A 77 -4.02 4.73 -7.00
CA LYS A 77 -2.58 4.69 -6.72
C LYS A 77 -2.27 5.67 -5.57
N VAL A 78 -1.91 5.17 -4.39
CA VAL A 78 -1.48 5.97 -3.23
C VAL A 78 0.04 6.01 -3.16
N GLY A 79 0.62 7.18 -2.88
CA GLY A 79 2.08 7.40 -2.96
C GLY A 79 2.54 7.50 -4.41
N ALA A 80 1.87 8.31 -5.22
CA ALA A 80 2.08 8.36 -6.68
C ALA A 80 2.98 9.51 -7.17
N MET A 81 3.28 10.53 -6.35
CA MET A 81 3.88 11.81 -6.81
C MET A 81 5.17 12.18 -6.07
N ALA A 82 6.14 11.26 -5.98
CA ALA A 82 7.42 11.42 -5.28
C ALA A 82 7.33 11.72 -3.76
N ALA A 83 6.13 11.96 -3.23
CA ALA A 83 5.85 12.20 -1.82
C ALA A 83 5.03 11.06 -1.22
N LYS A 84 4.97 10.98 0.11
CA LYS A 84 4.18 9.95 0.79
C LYS A 84 2.69 10.33 0.77
N GLY A 85 1.85 9.41 0.30
CA GLY A 85 0.39 9.59 0.28
C GLY A 85 -0.30 8.76 1.36
N ARG A 86 -1.43 9.25 1.86
CA ARG A 86 -2.30 8.51 2.77
C ARG A 86 -3.75 8.60 2.34
N LEU A 87 -4.42 7.46 2.30
CA LEU A 87 -5.85 7.34 2.16
C LEU A 87 -6.46 6.83 3.47
N ILE A 88 -7.51 7.48 3.95
CA ILE A 88 -8.31 7.05 5.10
C ILE A 88 -9.75 6.86 4.62
N ILE A 89 -10.32 5.68 4.86
CA ILE A 89 -11.74 5.39 4.62
C ILE A 89 -12.39 5.27 6.00
N ASP A 90 -13.16 6.27 6.39
CA ASP A 90 -13.70 6.49 7.74
C ASP A 90 -15.23 6.48 7.67
N GLY A 91 -15.83 5.29 7.77
CA GLY A 91 -17.27 5.07 7.57
C GLY A 91 -17.78 5.19 6.13
N GLY A 92 -16.98 5.73 5.20
CA GLY A 92 -17.28 5.79 3.77
C GLY A 92 -17.02 4.47 3.03
N SER A 93 -17.17 4.47 1.70
CA SER A 93 -16.80 3.32 0.87
C SER A 93 -16.01 3.71 -0.37
N LEU A 94 -15.10 2.81 -0.79
CA LEU A 94 -14.35 2.90 -2.04
C LEU A 94 -14.61 1.65 -2.87
N VAL A 95 -14.96 1.82 -4.14
CA VAL A 95 -14.99 0.73 -5.12
C VAL A 95 -14.07 1.08 -6.29
N THR A 96 -13.19 0.16 -6.68
CA THR A 96 -12.37 0.31 -7.90
C THR A 96 -12.88 -0.63 -8.98
N MET A 97 -13.21 -0.13 -10.16
CA MET A 97 -13.93 -0.88 -11.20
C MET A 97 -13.02 -1.45 -12.29
N ASN A 98 -11.83 -0.90 -12.52
CA ASN A 98 -11.01 -1.33 -13.64
C ASN A 98 -10.28 -2.64 -13.33
N LEU A 99 -10.70 -3.71 -14.00
CA LEU A 99 -10.13 -5.06 -13.87
C LEU A 99 -8.79 -5.25 -14.59
N LYS A 100 -8.47 -4.39 -15.56
CA LYS A 100 -7.31 -4.57 -16.45
C LYS A 100 -6.01 -3.99 -15.88
N ASP A 101 -6.11 -3.14 -14.88
CA ASP A 101 -4.99 -2.52 -14.19
C ASP A 101 -5.07 -2.85 -12.71
N TYR A 102 -4.03 -2.51 -11.95
CA TYR A 102 -3.92 -2.77 -10.54
C TYR A 102 -4.20 -1.52 -9.71
N ASN A 103 -4.49 -1.74 -8.44
CA ASN A 103 -4.48 -0.72 -7.41
C ASN A 103 -3.19 -0.80 -6.63
N SER A 104 -2.76 0.30 -6.02
CA SER A 104 -1.56 0.26 -5.21
C SER A 104 -1.65 1.21 -4.02
N ALA A 105 -1.25 0.71 -2.86
CA ALA A 105 -0.66 1.54 -1.82
C ALA A 105 0.84 1.49 -2.03
N ALA A 106 1.53 2.63 -1.98
CA ALA A 106 2.95 2.77 -2.29
C ALA A 106 3.32 2.47 -3.76
N TYR A 107 2.74 3.27 -4.67
CA TYR A 107 2.97 3.12 -6.11
C TYR A 107 4.39 3.52 -6.53
N LYS A 108 4.80 4.78 -6.30
CA LYS A 108 6.14 5.30 -6.65
C LYS A 108 6.94 5.78 -5.43
N SER A 109 6.24 6.06 -4.34
CA SER A 109 6.75 6.53 -3.06
C SER A 109 5.92 5.88 -1.95
N GLY A 110 6.28 6.09 -0.68
CA GLY A 110 5.56 5.45 0.43
C GLY A 110 4.06 5.77 0.41
N GLY A 111 3.23 4.78 0.73
CA GLY A 111 1.78 4.94 0.65
C GLY A 111 1.09 4.15 1.75
N SER A 112 -0.03 4.68 2.23
CA SER A 112 -0.81 4.00 3.27
C SER A 112 -2.30 4.09 2.98
N ILE A 113 -3.01 2.99 3.23
CA ILE A 113 -4.46 2.93 3.26
C ILE A 113 -4.87 2.56 4.68
N HIS A 114 -5.81 3.30 5.25
CA HIS A 114 -6.39 3.00 6.56
C HIS A 114 -7.91 2.92 6.42
N VAL A 115 -8.48 1.75 6.66
CA VAL A 115 -9.93 1.53 6.61
C VAL A 115 -10.43 1.34 8.04
N LYS A 116 -11.36 2.20 8.47
CA LYS A 116 -11.82 2.21 9.86
C LYS A 116 -13.28 2.61 10.03
N ASN A 117 -13.79 2.40 11.25
CA ASN A 117 -15.12 2.88 11.69
C ASN A 117 -16.25 2.45 10.74
N GLY A 118 -16.29 1.18 10.34
CA GLY A 118 -17.27 0.63 9.40
C GLY A 118 -16.97 0.94 7.93
N GLY A 119 -15.87 1.63 7.62
CA GLY A 119 -15.45 1.91 6.25
C GLY A 119 -15.22 0.64 5.43
N SER A 120 -15.41 0.74 4.11
CA SER A 120 -15.27 -0.39 3.20
C SER A 120 -14.43 -0.05 1.96
N ALA A 121 -13.52 -0.93 1.56
CA ALA A 121 -12.83 -0.87 0.27
C ALA A 121 -13.04 -2.16 -0.51
N LEU A 122 -13.56 -2.05 -1.74
CA LEU A 122 -13.65 -3.15 -2.69
C LEU A 122 -12.74 -2.87 -3.87
N PHE A 123 -11.69 -3.66 -3.99
CA PHE A 123 -10.79 -3.66 -5.13
C PHE A 123 -11.16 -4.81 -6.07
N ASN A 124 -11.84 -4.50 -7.18
CA ASN A 124 -12.23 -5.54 -8.14
C ASN A 124 -11.03 -6.10 -8.93
N SER A 125 -9.85 -5.49 -8.83
CA SER A 125 -8.61 -5.96 -9.45
C SER A 125 -7.52 -6.24 -8.43
N THR A 126 -6.32 -6.57 -8.92
CA THR A 126 -5.13 -6.79 -8.07
C THR A 126 -4.75 -5.54 -7.29
N VAL A 127 -4.30 -5.72 -6.04
CA VAL A 127 -3.74 -4.67 -5.19
C VAL A 127 -2.27 -4.99 -4.87
N PHE A 128 -1.39 -4.02 -5.12
CA PHE A 128 0.00 -4.05 -4.68
C PHE A 128 0.21 -3.09 -3.50
N LEU A 129 0.55 -3.60 -2.33
CA LEU A 129 1.02 -2.72 -1.24
C LEU A 129 2.43 -2.19 -1.47
N VAL A 130 3.20 -2.78 -2.39
CA VAL A 130 4.42 -2.18 -2.96
C VAL A 130 4.57 -2.72 -4.37
N GLY A 131 4.51 -1.83 -5.35
CA GLY A 131 4.40 -2.21 -6.75
C GLY A 131 5.62 -1.94 -7.61
N TRP A 132 6.66 -1.24 -7.14
CA TRP A 132 7.67 -0.69 -8.05
C TRP A 132 9.12 -0.82 -7.56
N SER A 133 10.04 -0.71 -8.52
CA SER A 133 11.46 -1.11 -8.44
C SER A 133 12.30 -0.39 -7.37
N ASN A 134 11.82 0.73 -6.82
CA ASN A 134 12.48 1.45 -5.72
C ASN A 134 11.99 1.04 -4.32
N CYS A 135 11.07 0.08 -4.24
CA CYS A 135 10.59 -0.54 -3.00
C CYS A 135 10.19 0.43 -1.88
N PRO A 136 9.33 1.42 -2.16
CA PRO A 136 8.81 2.28 -1.13
C PRO A 136 8.02 1.46 -0.10
N SER A 137 8.03 1.85 1.17
CA SER A 137 7.24 1.15 2.18
C SER A 137 5.75 1.45 2.00
N GLY A 138 4.95 0.40 1.88
CA GLY A 138 3.49 0.51 1.86
C GLY A 138 2.83 -0.12 3.07
N SER A 139 1.63 0.37 3.38
CA SER A 139 0.87 -0.17 4.50
C SER A 139 -0.64 -0.20 4.27
N LEU A 140 -1.27 -1.21 4.84
CA LEU A 140 -2.70 -1.30 5.02
C LEU A 140 -3.01 -1.49 6.50
N THR A 141 -3.88 -0.65 7.06
CA THR A 141 -4.44 -0.86 8.39
C THR A 141 -5.95 -0.98 8.28
N ILE A 142 -6.52 -1.98 8.95
CA ILE A 142 -7.95 -2.22 9.00
C ILE A 142 -8.37 -2.25 10.48
N ASP A 143 -9.18 -1.28 10.90
CA ASP A 143 -9.62 -1.10 12.28
C ASP A 143 -11.15 -0.95 12.33
N GLN A 144 -11.86 -2.06 12.55
CA GLN A 144 -13.32 -2.12 12.42
C GLN A 144 -13.83 -1.75 11.01
N GLY A 145 -13.06 -2.09 9.97
CA GLY A 145 -13.41 -1.86 8.56
C GLY A 145 -13.36 -3.15 7.73
N THR A 146 -13.73 -3.06 6.46
CA THR A 146 -13.66 -4.19 5.53
C THR A 146 -12.84 -3.84 4.29
N VAL A 147 -11.91 -4.71 3.90
CA VAL A 147 -11.21 -4.64 2.62
C VAL A 147 -11.41 -5.94 1.87
N ARG A 148 -11.93 -5.84 0.65
CA ARG A 148 -12.09 -6.96 -0.28
C ARG A 148 -11.24 -6.77 -1.52
N VAL A 149 -10.55 -7.82 -1.94
CA VAL A 149 -9.71 -7.82 -3.15
C VAL A 149 -10.07 -9.03 -4.00
N SER A 150 -10.70 -8.78 -5.15
CA SER A 150 -11.13 -9.85 -6.06
C SER A 150 -9.97 -10.43 -6.88
N GLY A 151 -8.90 -9.66 -7.07
CA GLY A 151 -7.67 -10.10 -7.73
C GLY A 151 -6.62 -10.63 -6.75
N PHE A 152 -5.34 -10.42 -7.10
CA PHE A 152 -4.25 -10.74 -6.18
C PHE A 152 -4.07 -9.64 -5.14
N TYR A 153 -3.77 -10.01 -3.91
CA TYR A 153 -3.27 -9.10 -2.89
C TYR A 153 -1.79 -9.39 -2.64
N CYS A 154 -0.94 -8.43 -2.98
CA CYS A 154 0.49 -8.65 -3.14
C CYS A 154 1.31 -7.69 -2.28
N HIS A 155 2.28 -8.23 -1.56
CA HIS A 155 3.34 -7.43 -0.93
C HIS A 155 4.64 -7.60 -1.72
N ASN A 156 5.27 -6.47 -2.09
CA ASN A 156 6.64 -6.43 -2.62
C ASN A 156 6.87 -7.26 -3.90
N ARG A 157 5.84 -7.49 -4.72
CA ARG A 157 5.91 -8.36 -5.91
C ARG A 157 7.06 -8.00 -6.85
N PHE A 158 7.33 -6.71 -7.02
CA PHE A 158 8.33 -6.19 -7.95
C PHE A 158 9.59 -5.67 -7.26
N CYS A 159 9.78 -6.05 -5.99
CA CYS A 159 10.94 -5.66 -5.22
C CYS A 159 12.02 -6.73 -5.26
N SER A 160 13.27 -6.33 -5.53
CA SER A 160 14.41 -7.19 -5.23
C SER A 160 14.49 -7.39 -3.71
N ALA A 161 14.75 -8.63 -3.29
CA ALA A 161 14.59 -9.12 -1.92
C ALA A 161 15.38 -8.37 -0.83
N THR A 162 16.25 -7.43 -1.18
CA THR A 162 17.14 -6.72 -0.27
C THR A 162 16.52 -5.47 0.39
N ASN A 163 15.46 -4.87 -0.16
CA ASN A 163 14.94 -3.56 0.34
C ASN A 163 13.45 -3.56 0.75
N GLY A 164 12.74 -4.68 0.64
CA GLY A 164 11.26 -4.73 0.75
C GLY A 164 10.67 -5.10 2.11
N LEU A 165 11.42 -5.12 3.22
CA LEU A 165 10.91 -5.70 4.48
C LEU A 165 9.88 -4.84 5.24
N ASN A 166 9.70 -3.56 4.88
CA ASN A 166 8.89 -2.62 5.67
C ASN A 166 7.40 -2.58 5.29
N THR A 167 6.96 -3.43 4.36
CA THR A 167 5.56 -3.49 3.95
C THR A 167 4.74 -4.22 4.98
N ARG A 168 3.66 -3.59 5.45
CA ARG A 168 2.85 -4.16 6.52
C ARG A 168 1.36 -4.03 6.30
N THR A 169 0.67 -5.12 6.53
CA THR A 169 -0.79 -5.14 6.69
C THR A 169 -1.10 -5.45 8.13
N THR A 170 -1.95 -4.66 8.76
CA THR A 170 -2.43 -4.89 10.12
C THR A 170 -3.95 -4.96 10.12
N ILE A 171 -4.50 -6.06 10.61
CA ILE A 171 -5.94 -6.31 10.72
C ILE A 171 -6.29 -6.34 12.20
N ASN A 172 -6.74 -5.19 12.72
CA ASN A 172 -7.13 -5.03 14.12
C ASN A 172 -8.50 -5.65 14.39
N ALA A 173 -8.90 -5.68 15.67
CA ALA A 173 -10.20 -6.14 16.12
C ALA A 173 -11.37 -5.57 15.28
N GLY A 174 -12.30 -6.44 14.89
CA GLY A 174 -13.44 -6.10 14.03
C GLY A 174 -13.09 -5.78 12.57
N GLY A 175 -11.80 -5.76 12.21
CA GLY A 175 -11.33 -5.60 10.84
C GLY A 175 -11.42 -6.90 10.03
N LEU A 176 -11.73 -6.77 8.74
CA LEU A 176 -11.75 -7.88 7.79
C LEU A 176 -10.89 -7.56 6.57
N LEU A 177 -9.94 -8.44 6.27
CA LEU A 177 -9.30 -8.54 4.96
C LEU A 177 -9.75 -9.82 4.27
N ASP A 178 -10.37 -9.70 3.11
CA ASP A 178 -10.89 -10.83 2.33
C ASP A 178 -10.34 -10.74 0.91
N VAL A 179 -9.44 -11.66 0.57
CA VAL A 179 -8.66 -11.63 -0.66
C VAL A 179 -8.87 -12.91 -1.45
N ASN A 180 -8.92 -12.78 -2.77
CA ASN A 180 -8.98 -13.96 -3.63
C ASN A 180 -7.67 -14.76 -3.54
N LYS A 181 -6.54 -14.11 -3.79
CA LYS A 181 -5.21 -14.72 -3.67
C LYS A 181 -4.25 -13.83 -2.91
N LEU A 182 -3.41 -14.43 -2.07
CA LEU A 182 -2.38 -13.74 -1.27
C LEU A 182 -0.99 -14.11 -1.78
N GLU A 183 -0.13 -13.12 -2.01
CA GLU A 183 1.28 -13.33 -2.40
C GLU A 183 2.21 -12.37 -1.65
N LEU A 184 3.13 -12.93 -0.86
CA LEU A 184 4.02 -12.17 0.00
C LEU A 184 5.48 -12.43 -0.38
N SER A 185 6.03 -11.63 -1.30
CA SER A 185 7.48 -11.68 -1.64
C SER A 185 8.35 -11.03 -0.55
N GLY A 186 7.73 -10.36 0.42
CA GLY A 186 8.36 -9.76 1.60
C GLY A 186 7.30 -9.07 2.47
N GLY A 187 7.72 -8.42 3.54
CA GLY A 187 6.81 -7.75 4.47
C GLY A 187 6.02 -8.74 5.32
N VAL A 188 4.99 -8.23 6.00
CA VAL A 188 4.21 -8.99 7.00
C VAL A 188 2.72 -8.64 6.94
N VAL A 189 1.86 -9.64 7.12
CA VAL A 189 0.44 -9.51 7.44
C VAL A 189 0.25 -9.87 8.91
N ASP A 190 -0.21 -8.92 9.71
CA ASP A 190 -0.42 -9.05 11.14
C ASP A 190 -1.92 -9.05 11.48
N VAL A 191 -2.43 -10.20 11.89
CA VAL A 191 -3.83 -10.40 12.26
C VAL A 191 -3.99 -10.12 13.75
N ALA A 192 -3.97 -8.84 14.11
CA ALA A 192 -4.04 -8.32 15.48
C ALA A 192 -5.49 -8.24 16.02
N GLY A 193 -6.19 -9.39 16.04
CA GLY A 193 -7.58 -9.50 16.53
C GLY A 193 -8.65 -9.38 15.45
N GLY A 194 -8.26 -9.14 14.19
CA GLY A 194 -9.18 -9.13 13.04
C GLY A 194 -9.35 -10.48 12.36
N THR A 195 -9.90 -10.44 11.14
CA THR A 195 -10.10 -11.62 10.29
C THR A 195 -9.37 -11.47 8.96
N LEU A 196 -8.62 -12.51 8.59
CA LEU A 196 -8.05 -12.69 7.24
C LEU A 196 -8.76 -13.85 6.54
N ILE A 197 -9.30 -13.62 5.35
CA ILE A 197 -9.88 -14.64 4.47
C ILE A 197 -9.06 -14.71 3.18
N ILE A 198 -8.65 -15.91 2.77
CA ILE A 198 -7.92 -16.16 1.52
C ILE A 198 -8.68 -17.23 0.73
N ARG A 199 -9.19 -16.91 -0.47
CA ARG A 199 -10.14 -17.79 -1.18
C ARG A 199 -9.57 -18.83 -2.12
N SER A 200 -8.42 -18.54 -2.71
CA SER A 200 -7.76 -19.37 -3.72
C SER A 200 -6.31 -19.60 -3.31
N ALA A 201 -6.10 -20.16 -2.12
CA ALA A 201 -4.79 -20.54 -1.61
C ALA A 201 -4.79 -21.97 -1.08
N SER A 202 -3.70 -22.70 -1.30
CA SER A 202 -3.52 -23.97 -0.63
C SER A 202 -3.21 -23.73 0.85
N ILE A 203 -3.61 -24.67 1.71
CA ILE A 203 -3.32 -24.60 3.15
C ILE A 203 -1.80 -24.65 3.39
N ASP A 204 -1.07 -25.44 2.59
CA ASP A 204 0.37 -25.59 2.74
C ASP A 204 1.11 -24.29 2.40
N ASP A 205 0.67 -23.55 1.38
CA ASP A 205 1.20 -22.21 1.08
C ASP A 205 0.97 -21.26 2.26
N VAL A 206 -0.22 -21.27 2.86
CA VAL A 206 -0.53 -20.42 4.02
C VAL A 206 0.29 -20.82 5.24
N LYS A 207 0.47 -22.12 5.50
CA LYS A 207 1.35 -22.63 6.57
C LYS A 207 2.80 -22.20 6.36
N GLN A 208 3.29 -22.23 5.13
CA GLN A 208 4.64 -21.76 4.81
C GLN A 208 4.76 -20.26 5.10
N LEU A 209 3.79 -19.44 4.70
CA LEU A 209 3.77 -18.01 5.00
C LEU A 209 3.76 -17.72 6.51
N VAL A 210 3.05 -18.52 7.30
CA VAL A 210 3.08 -18.42 8.78
C VAL A 210 4.45 -18.82 9.33
N THR A 211 4.99 -19.95 8.86
CA THR A 211 6.31 -20.46 9.28
C THR A 211 7.43 -19.48 8.96
N ASP A 212 7.35 -18.80 7.82
CA ASP A 212 8.28 -17.77 7.37
C ASP A 212 8.10 -16.43 8.11
N GLY A 213 7.13 -16.33 9.04
CA GLY A 213 6.80 -15.11 9.76
C GLY A 213 6.21 -14.01 8.87
N ARG A 214 5.68 -14.37 7.69
CA ARG A 214 5.00 -13.46 6.75
C ARG A 214 3.55 -13.23 7.12
N ILE A 215 2.91 -14.20 7.74
CA ILE A 215 1.63 -14.05 8.42
C ILE A 215 1.86 -14.29 9.90
N ILE A 216 1.47 -13.32 10.73
CA ILE A 216 1.63 -13.37 12.18
C ILE A 216 0.31 -12.99 12.86
N ALA A 217 0.17 -13.39 14.12
CA ALA A 217 -0.90 -12.96 15.01
C ALA A 217 -0.27 -12.46 16.31
N MET A 218 0.44 -11.32 16.25
CA MET A 218 1.22 -10.81 17.41
C MET A 218 0.42 -9.85 18.32
N GLY A 219 -0.88 -9.63 18.03
CA GLY A 219 -1.72 -8.70 18.78
C GLY A 219 -2.21 -9.18 20.15
N GLY A 220 -2.04 -10.47 20.49
CA GLY A 220 -2.31 -10.99 21.84
C GLY A 220 -3.74 -10.86 22.36
N VAL A 221 -4.70 -10.50 21.50
CA VAL A 221 -6.13 -10.44 21.84
C VAL A 221 -6.82 -11.71 21.38
N ASP A 222 -7.66 -12.26 22.25
CA ASP A 222 -8.62 -13.31 21.89
C ASP A 222 -9.45 -12.85 20.68
N GLY A 223 -9.67 -13.76 19.71
CA GLY A 223 -10.62 -13.52 18.61
C GLY A 223 -10.04 -13.21 17.23
N TRP A 224 -8.72 -13.32 17.01
CA TRP A 224 -8.19 -13.31 15.63
C TRP A 224 -8.60 -14.58 14.88
N LYS A 225 -8.87 -14.47 13.57
CA LYS A 225 -9.29 -15.59 12.72
C LYS A 225 -8.60 -15.55 11.37
N ILE A 226 -8.00 -16.66 10.96
CA ILE A 226 -7.53 -16.88 9.58
C ILE A 226 -8.42 -17.95 8.97
N LYS A 227 -9.10 -17.62 7.86
CA LYS A 227 -9.92 -18.55 7.10
C LYS A 227 -9.28 -18.75 5.73
N VAL A 228 -9.00 -20.00 5.40
CA VAL A 228 -8.58 -20.40 4.06
C VAL A 228 -9.74 -21.16 3.43
N SER A 229 -10.23 -20.66 2.31
CA SER A 229 -11.08 -21.47 1.45
C SER A 229 -10.29 -21.94 0.25
N LEU A 230 -10.67 -23.12 -0.24
CA LEU A 230 -10.28 -23.62 -1.53
C LEU A 230 -11.49 -23.44 -2.42
N GLU A 231 -11.36 -22.67 -3.50
CA GLU A 231 -12.28 -22.81 -4.63
C GLU A 231 -11.87 -24.07 -5.40
N ASP A 232 -12.72 -25.09 -5.38
CA ASP A 232 -12.63 -26.17 -6.36
C ASP A 232 -13.25 -25.72 -7.70
N GLU A 233 -13.00 -26.49 -8.77
CA GLU A 233 -13.51 -26.21 -10.12
C GLU A 233 -15.05 -26.14 -10.21
N THR A 234 -15.76 -26.43 -9.12
CA THR A 234 -17.23 -26.40 -9.02
C THR A 234 -17.78 -25.20 -8.25
N GLY A 235 -16.92 -24.31 -7.76
CA GLY A 235 -17.32 -23.10 -7.03
C GLY A 235 -17.78 -23.37 -5.59
N PHE A 236 -17.49 -24.55 -5.03
CA PHE A 236 -17.78 -24.85 -3.63
C PHE A 236 -16.66 -24.32 -2.73
N VAL A 237 -17.02 -23.41 -1.81
CA VAL A 237 -16.15 -22.89 -0.76
C VAL A 237 -16.07 -23.93 0.35
N ARG A 238 -14.99 -24.72 0.40
CA ARG A 238 -14.69 -25.52 1.59
C ARG A 238 -13.91 -24.65 2.57
N VAL A 239 -14.51 -24.28 3.70
CA VAL A 239 -13.77 -23.68 4.82
C VAL A 239 -12.96 -24.79 5.48
N VAL A 240 -11.65 -24.82 5.25
CA VAL A 240 -10.82 -25.96 5.70
C VAL A 240 -10.09 -25.65 7.02
N ALA A 241 -10.12 -24.40 7.48
CA ALA A 241 -9.69 -24.03 8.82
C ALA A 241 -10.52 -22.84 9.34
N GLU A 242 -11.27 -23.05 10.42
CA GLU A 242 -11.65 -22.02 11.37
C GLU A 242 -10.90 -22.36 12.66
N GLU A 243 -9.59 -22.09 12.68
CA GLU A 243 -8.78 -22.31 13.88
C GLU A 243 -8.82 -21.05 14.74
N GLU A 244 -9.66 -21.07 15.78
CA GLU A 244 -9.39 -20.30 16.99
C GLU A 244 -8.10 -20.86 17.58
N ALA A 245 -7.00 -20.12 17.39
CA ALA A 245 -5.65 -20.54 17.71
C ALA A 245 -5.15 -21.74 16.89
N ILE A 246 -4.25 -21.47 15.94
CA ILE A 246 -3.11 -22.36 15.73
C ILE A 246 -2.52 -22.55 17.14
N THR A 247 -2.77 -23.70 17.74
CA THR A 247 -2.03 -24.07 18.93
C THR A 247 -0.61 -24.24 18.43
N LEU A 248 0.24 -23.23 18.64
CA LEU A 248 1.67 -23.16 18.32
C LEU A 248 2.48 -24.24 19.09
N GLY A 249 1.87 -25.38 19.40
CA GLY A 249 2.45 -26.50 20.14
C GLY A 249 3.36 -27.39 19.31
N SER A 250 3.47 -27.18 18.00
CA SER A 250 4.47 -27.88 17.15
C SER A 250 5.39 -26.95 16.36
N LEU A 251 5.23 -25.63 16.51
CA LEU A 251 6.14 -24.63 15.96
C LEU A 251 6.54 -23.73 17.12
N THR A 252 7.68 -24.03 17.74
CA THR A 252 8.33 -23.16 18.70
C THR A 252 8.36 -21.75 18.09
N PRO A 253 7.70 -20.74 18.68
CA PRO A 253 7.77 -19.40 18.15
C PRO A 253 9.24 -18.98 18.16
N VAL A 254 9.80 -18.74 16.97
CA VAL A 254 11.07 -18.03 16.85
C VAL A 254 10.76 -16.59 17.23
N VAL A 255 10.68 -16.34 18.52
CA VAL A 255 10.85 -15.02 19.12
C VAL A 255 12.30 -14.66 18.85
N ARG A 256 12.61 -14.19 17.64
CA ARG A 256 13.81 -13.37 17.44
C ARG A 256 13.51 -12.04 18.11
N ALA A 257 13.75 -11.99 19.41
CA ALA A 257 14.01 -10.74 20.08
C ALA A 257 15.14 -10.06 19.28
N HIS A 258 14.81 -8.95 18.60
CA HIS A 258 15.81 -8.00 18.14
C HIS A 258 16.38 -7.30 19.39
N THR A 259 17.10 -8.05 20.23
CA THR A 259 18.03 -7.44 21.19
C THR A 259 19.30 -7.16 20.43
N GLY A 260 19.52 -5.88 20.13
CA GLY A 260 20.81 -5.40 19.67
C GLY A 260 21.89 -5.86 20.65
N GLU A 261 22.83 -6.65 20.15
CA GLU A 261 24.08 -6.95 20.82
C GLU A 261 24.87 -5.64 20.94
N MET A 262 24.68 -4.93 22.05
CA MET A 262 25.68 -3.97 22.50
C MET A 262 26.86 -4.78 23.04
N ALA A 263 27.96 -4.71 22.29
CA ALA A 263 29.27 -5.18 22.69
C ALA A 263 29.57 -4.77 24.14
N LYS A 264 29.74 -5.76 25.02
CA LYS A 264 30.47 -5.56 26.27
C LYS A 264 31.95 -5.76 25.98
N THR A 265 32.67 -4.65 25.97
CA THR A 265 34.12 -4.54 26.10
C THR A 265 34.60 -5.41 27.26
N ASN A 266 35.59 -6.26 27.00
CA ASN A 266 36.32 -7.00 28.02
C ASN A 266 37.03 -6.04 28.96
N ALA A 267 36.76 -6.15 30.25
CA ALA A 267 37.57 -5.59 31.32
C ALA A 267 37.78 -6.67 32.39
N ALA A 268 39.00 -7.20 32.44
CA ALA A 268 39.66 -7.87 33.57
C ALA A 268 41.08 -8.21 33.06
N THR A 269 42.13 -7.51 33.52
CA THR A 269 43.03 -7.91 34.62
C THR A 269 43.64 -9.29 34.43
#